data_AF-A0A8J7CZM4-F1
#
_entry.id   AF-A0A8J7CZM4-F1
#
_cell.length_a   1.000
_cell.length_b   1.000
_cell.length_c   1.000
_cell.angle_alpha   90.00
_cell.angle_beta   90.00
_cell.angle_gamma   90.00
#
_symmetry.space_group_name_H-M   'P 1'
#
loop_
_entity.id
_entity.type
_entity.pdbx_description
1 polymer ?
#
loop_
_entity_poly.entity_id
_entity_poly.type
_entity_poly.pdbx_seq_one_letter_code
_entity_poly.pdbx_strand_id
1 'polypeptide(L)'
;MTNDEQEGVKLTPGGLKKLGNLVNIKDDIIANAIRERGGGQAQVNQLRSDYQNLKVGDLANLAAAGDIDAETAIKILKQARKKRDKYGNQ
;
A
#
# COMPACT_ATOMS: atom_id res chain seq x y z
N MET A 1 -33.18 -2.95 -7.21
CA MET A 1 -32.38 -3.69 -6.21
C MET A 1 -30.94 -3.26 -6.42
N THR A 2 -30.38 -2.64 -5.38
CA THR A 2 -28.97 -2.26 -5.11
C THR A 2 -28.15 -1.68 -6.28
N ASN A 3 -28.05 -0.35 -6.31
CA ASN A 3 -26.88 0.34 -6.87
C ASN A 3 -25.71 0.02 -5.92
N ASP A 4 -24.94 -1.01 -6.23
CA ASP A 4 -23.68 -1.30 -5.54
C ASP A 4 -22.73 -0.12 -5.73
N GLU A 5 -22.68 0.73 -4.70
CA GLU A 5 -21.68 1.76 -4.53
C GLU A 5 -20.30 1.11 -4.70
N GLN A 6 -19.56 1.52 -5.73
CA GLN A 6 -18.12 1.32 -5.76
C GLN A 6 -17.49 2.19 -4.66
N GLU A 7 -17.74 1.87 -3.39
CA GLU A 7 -17.14 2.53 -2.24
C GLU A 7 -15.69 2.08 -2.14
N GLY A 8 -14.83 2.77 -2.89
CA GLY A 8 -13.39 2.68 -2.69
C GLY A 8 -13.03 3.08 -1.26
N VAL A 9 -11.89 2.62 -0.76
CA VAL A 9 -11.44 2.83 0.63
C VAL A 9 -11.50 4.31 0.98
N LYS A 10 -12.23 4.64 2.04
CA LYS A 10 -12.30 5.99 2.58
C LYS A 10 -11.09 6.25 3.47
N LEU A 11 -10.21 7.15 3.03
CA LEU A 11 -9.02 7.51 3.80
C LEU A 11 -9.39 8.49 4.92
N THR A 12 -8.87 8.22 6.12
CA THR A 12 -8.83 9.20 7.20
C THR A 12 -7.83 10.31 6.87
N PRO A 13 -7.88 11.48 7.55
CA PRO A 13 -6.84 12.50 7.41
C PRO A 13 -5.43 11.96 7.70
N GLY A 14 -5.31 11.02 8.64
CA GLY A 14 -4.06 10.34 8.94
C GLY A 14 -3.63 9.39 7.83
N GLY A 15 -4.55 8.60 7.27
CA GLY A 15 -4.29 7.71 6.14
C GLY A 15 -3.86 8.47 4.88
N LEU A 16 -4.51 9.60 4.58
CA LEU A 16 -4.10 10.52 3.51
C LEU A 16 -2.65 10.99 3.70
N LYS A 17 -2.29 11.42 4.91
CA LYS A 17 -0.90 11.81 5.25
C LYS A 17 0.07 10.64 5.12
N LYS A 18 -0.32 9.44 5.53
CA LYS A 18 0.52 8.23 5.42
C LYS A 18 0.75 7.85 3.95
N LEU A 19 -0.23 7.97 3.06
CA LEU A 19 -0.05 7.66 1.63
C LEU A 19 0.66 8.75 0.83
N GLY A 20 0.35 10.03 1.09
CA GLY A 20 0.92 11.14 0.32
C GLY A 20 0.54 11.07 -1.16
N ASN A 21 1.52 10.91 -2.05
CA ASN A 21 1.28 10.83 -3.49
C ASN A 21 0.75 9.46 -3.98
N LEU A 22 0.56 8.49 -3.07
CA LEU A 22 0.08 7.14 -3.39
C LEU A 22 -1.43 6.98 -3.19
N VAL A 23 -2.18 8.08 -3.07
CA VAL A 23 -3.64 8.02 -2.82
C VAL A 23 -4.41 7.39 -3.98
N ASN A 24 -3.91 7.48 -5.21
CA ASN A 24 -4.54 6.90 -6.39
C ASN A 24 -4.54 5.35 -6.39
N ILE A 25 -3.66 4.72 -5.61
CA ILE A 25 -3.57 3.26 -5.47
C ILE A 25 -4.21 2.75 -4.17
N LYS A 26 -4.99 3.59 -3.48
CA LYS A 26 -5.59 3.26 -2.17
C LYS A 26 -6.49 2.02 -2.21
N ASP A 27 -7.06 1.72 -3.38
CA ASP A 27 -7.97 0.60 -3.58
C ASP A 27 -7.26 -0.69 -4.01
N ASP A 28 -5.97 -0.61 -4.31
CA ASP A 28 -5.18 -1.74 -4.76
C ASP A 28 -4.75 -2.60 -3.58
N ILE A 29 -4.64 -3.90 -3.84
CA ILE A 29 -4.06 -4.85 -2.88
C ILE A 29 -2.57 -4.53 -2.70
N ILE A 30 -2.11 -4.44 -1.44
CA ILE A 30 -0.75 -4.00 -1.10
C ILE A 30 0.33 -4.85 -1.79
N ALA A 31 0.14 -6.17 -1.89
CA ALA A 31 1.09 -7.06 -2.53
C ALA A 31 1.20 -6.78 -4.05
N ASN A 32 0.09 -6.45 -4.70
CA ASN A 32 0.07 -6.08 -6.12
C ASN A 32 0.70 -4.71 -6.32
N ALA A 33 0.31 -3.73 -5.50
CA ALA A 33 0.86 -2.38 -5.53
C ALA A 33 2.39 -2.36 -5.32
N ILE A 34 2.93 -3.22 -4.44
CA ILE A 34 4.40 -3.39 -4.28
C ILE A 34 5.03 -3.91 -5.58
N ARG A 35 4.45 -4.93 -6.21
CA ARG A 35 4.97 -5.52 -7.45
C ARG A 35 4.91 -4.55 -8.62
N GLU A 36 3.80 -3.86 -8.81
CA GLU A 36 3.61 -2.85 -9.87
C GLU A 36 4.60 -1.69 -9.74
N ARG A 37 4.97 -1.35 -8.50
CA ARG A 37 6.00 -0.36 -8.20
C ARG A 37 7.43 -0.89 -8.39
N GLY A 38 7.61 -2.13 -8.83
CA GLY A 38 8.92 -2.74 -9.07
C GLY A 38 9.55 -3.37 -7.83
N GLY A 39 8.74 -3.66 -6.81
CA GLY A 39 9.17 -4.49 -5.68
C GLY A 39 9.08 -5.98 -5.99
N GLY A 40 9.95 -6.78 -5.37
CA GLY A 40 9.98 -8.24 -5.56
C GLY A 40 9.22 -9.02 -4.50
N GLN A 41 9.10 -10.34 -4.68
CA GLN A 41 8.46 -11.25 -3.71
C GLN A 41 9.10 -11.18 -2.32
N ALA A 42 10.42 -10.93 -2.23
CA ALA A 42 11.11 -10.74 -0.95
C ALA A 42 10.60 -9.53 -0.14
N GLN A 43 10.05 -8.50 -0.79
CA GLN A 43 9.42 -7.37 -0.11
C GLN A 43 7.98 -7.70 0.31
N VAL A 44 7.25 -8.45 -0.52
CA VAL A 44 5.91 -8.93 -0.17
C VAL A 44 5.98 -9.87 1.04
N ASN A 45 6.98 -10.74 1.11
CA ASN A 45 7.18 -11.67 2.24
C ASN A 45 7.56 -10.97 3.56
N GLN A 46 7.97 -9.69 3.53
CA GLN A 46 8.20 -8.91 4.76
C GLN A 46 6.90 -8.36 5.35
N LEU A 47 5.80 -8.40 4.60
CA LEU A 47 4.50 -8.05 5.13
C LEU A 47 3.99 -9.16 6.06
N ARG A 48 3.25 -8.78 7.11
CA ARG A 48 2.43 -9.72 7.87
C ARG A 48 1.50 -10.46 6.91
N SER A 49 1.36 -11.77 7.08
CA SER A 49 0.71 -12.63 6.08
C SER A 49 -0.75 -12.25 5.79
N ASP A 50 -1.49 -11.81 6.81
CA ASP A 50 -2.86 -11.31 6.69
C ASP A 50 -2.95 -9.94 6.01
N TYR A 51 -1.88 -9.15 6.02
CA TYR A 51 -1.84 -7.83 5.38
C TYR A 51 -1.60 -7.90 3.88
N GLN A 52 -1.03 -8.98 3.37
CA GLN A 52 -0.70 -9.13 1.94
C GLN A 52 -1.91 -8.98 1.01
N ASN A 53 -3.12 -9.29 1.52
CA ASN A 53 -4.38 -9.22 0.79
C ASN A 53 -5.24 -8.00 1.19
N LEU A 54 -4.71 -7.07 1.99
CA LEU A 54 -5.43 -5.84 2.34
C LEU A 54 -5.16 -4.73 1.33
N LYS A 55 -6.12 -3.81 1.23
CA LYS A 55 -5.96 -2.63 0.38
C LYS A 55 -4.98 -1.64 1.00
N VAL A 56 -4.26 -0.94 0.13
CA VAL A 56 -3.27 0.10 0.51
C VAL A 56 -3.89 1.15 1.44
N GLY A 57 -5.14 1.55 1.18
CA GLY A 57 -5.84 2.56 1.97
C GLY A 57 -6.19 2.09 3.39
N ASP A 58 -6.57 0.82 3.54
CA ASP A 58 -6.91 0.24 4.84
C ASP A 58 -5.65 0.19 5.72
N LEU A 59 -4.54 -0.28 5.16
CA LEU A 59 -3.25 -0.27 5.83
C LEU A 59 -2.77 1.14 6.17
N ALA A 60 -3.05 2.13 5.33
CA ALA A 60 -2.71 3.52 5.64
C ALA A 60 -3.51 4.07 6.82
N ASN A 61 -4.80 3.72 6.91
CA ASN A 61 -5.65 4.07 8.05
C ASN A 61 -5.18 3.37 9.33
N LEU A 62 -4.85 2.07 9.27
CA LEU A 62 -4.29 1.32 10.40
C LEU A 62 -2.94 1.91 10.86
N ALA A 63 -2.05 2.24 9.92
CA ALA A 63 -0.77 2.88 10.22
C ALA A 63 -0.95 4.26 10.88
N ALA A 64 -2.01 4.99 10.51
CA ALA A 64 -2.36 6.25 11.15
C ALA A 64 -2.95 6.07 12.56
N ALA A 65 -3.61 4.94 12.82
CA ALA A 65 -4.11 4.55 14.14
C ALA A 65 -3.02 3.98 15.08
N GLY A 66 -1.79 3.81 14.60
CA GLY A 66 -0.66 3.34 15.39
C GLY A 66 -0.25 1.88 15.17
N ASP A 67 -0.83 1.20 14.17
CA ASP A 67 -0.43 -0.16 13.83
C ASP A 67 0.98 -0.17 13.17
N ILE A 68 1.92 -0.81 13.85
CA ILE A 68 3.34 -0.84 13.46
C ILE A 68 3.58 -1.73 12.24
N ASP A 69 2.83 -2.83 12.10
CA ASP A 69 2.93 -3.73 10.95
C ASP A 69 2.39 -3.05 9.69
N ALA A 70 1.29 -2.29 9.83
CA ALA A 70 0.69 -1.53 8.76
C ALA A 70 1.59 -0.36 8.36
N GLU A 71 2.22 0.30 9.33
CA GLU A 71 3.24 1.31 9.03
C GLU A 71 4.43 0.71 8.26
N THR A 72 4.87 -0.49 8.64
CA THR A 72 5.93 -1.22 7.94
C THR A 72 5.51 -1.58 6.51
N ALA A 73 4.27 -2.03 6.31
CA ALA A 73 3.72 -2.30 4.99
C ALA A 73 3.73 -1.06 4.07
N ILE A 74 3.28 0.09 4.60
CA ILE A 74 3.31 1.37 3.86
C ILE A 74 4.74 1.82 3.57
N LYS A 75 5.70 1.59 4.49
CA LYS A 75 7.13 1.87 4.24
C LYS A 75 7.68 1.00 3.11
N ILE A 76 7.40 -0.30 3.11
CA ILE A 76 7.82 -1.23 2.06
C ILE A 76 7.24 -0.80 0.70
N LEU A 77 5.95 -0.46 0.65
CA LEU A 77 5.29 0.06 -0.56
C LEU A 77 5.98 1.32 -1.10
N LYS A 78 6.30 2.28 -0.23
CA LYS A 78 7.01 3.51 -0.63
C LYS A 78 8.42 3.23 -1.14
N GLN A 79 9.10 2.25 -0.58
CA GLN A 79 10.44 1.84 -0.99
C GLN A 79 10.44 1.02 -2.29
N ALA A 80 9.38 0.26 -2.57
CA ALA A 80 9.11 -0.24 -3.92
C ALA A 80 9.02 0.98 -4.85
N ARG A 81 9.79 0.94 -5.94
CA ARG A 81 10.14 2.03 -6.89
C ARG A 81 11.55 2.61 -6.72
N LYS A 82 12.16 2.58 -5.53
CA LYS A 82 13.50 3.16 -5.34
C LYS A 82 14.63 2.34 -5.98
N LYS A 83 14.41 1.07 -6.33
CA LYS A 83 15.39 0.21 -7.02
C LYS A 83 15.29 0.26 -8.55
N ARG A 84 14.08 0.31 -9.11
CA ARG A 84 13.91 0.38 -10.57
C ARG A 84 14.42 1.71 -11.14
N ASP A 85 14.30 2.82 -10.41
CA ASP A 85 14.89 4.10 -10.84
C ASP A 85 16.43 4.14 -10.67
N LYS A 86 17.02 3.27 -9.83
CA LYS A 86 18.48 3.20 -9.63
C LYS A 86 19.19 2.25 -10.59
N TYR A 87 18.49 1.24 -11.12
CA TYR A 87 19.04 0.21 -12.02
C TYR A 87 18.31 0.09 -13.37
N GLY A 88 17.24 0.84 -13.61
CA GLY A 88 16.43 0.81 -14.83
C GLY A 88 17.04 1.55 -16.02
N ASN A 89 18.38 1.56 -16.10
CA ASN A 89 19.12 2.02 -17.26
C ASN A 89 20.07 0.90 -17.70
N GLN A 90 19.51 -0.25 -18.08
CA GLN A 90 20.12 -1.27 -18.94
C GLN A 90 19.04 -1.95 -19.77
#